data_AF-A0A0J6YGV2-F1
#
_entry.id   AF-A0A0J6YGV2-F1
#
_cell.length_a   1.000
_cell.length_b   1.000
_cell.length_c   1.000
_cell.angle_alpha   90.00
_cell.angle_beta   90.00
_cell.angle_gamma   90.00
#
_symmetry.space_group_name_H-M   'P 1'
#
loop_
_entity.id
_entity.type
_entity.pdbx_description
1 polymer ?
#
loop_
_entity_poly.entity_id
_entity_poly.type
_entity_poly.pdbx_seq_one_letter_code
_entity_poly.pdbx_strand_id
1 'polypeptide(L)'
;MSSLLLFLSLLQLASAHFHVDYPYWRGDSFKTQYTRPCGGVNVTTNRTEWPVNGGSLLFSAGHPWAITYVNLGIGNDDSVIFDVPLIPAFNQTGNGTVCFSKIQVPEGTQISPGTNASIQVIQLSELGSALYNCADITFSDNAGLLSSDKCQNSTNIGWRPLGASPSTTGTASTATNSNAASGLIVGLSTSKGIGVFVALLFNLAGGLF
;
A
#
# COMPACT_ATOMS: atom_id res chain seq x y z
N MET A 1 36.77 14.28 -24.69
CA MET A 1 35.38 14.69 -24.36
C MET A 1 34.45 13.51 -24.05
N SER A 2 34.88 12.26 -24.27
CA SER A 2 34.02 11.06 -24.15
C SER A 2 33.93 10.44 -22.74
N SER A 3 34.82 10.79 -21.81
CA SER A 3 34.83 10.19 -20.45
C SER A 3 33.93 10.90 -19.44
N LEU A 4 33.37 12.07 -19.76
CA LEU A 4 32.54 12.84 -18.82
C LEU A 4 31.05 12.43 -18.84
N LEU A 5 30.61 11.74 -19.90
CA LEU A 5 29.21 11.31 -20.06
C LEU A 5 28.88 9.99 -19.34
N LEU A 6 29.90 9.22 -18.92
CA LEU A 6 29.73 7.96 -18.18
C LEU A 6 29.58 8.15 -16.67
N PHE A 7 29.86 9.35 -16.12
CA PHE A 7 29.76 9.61 -14.68
C PHE A 7 28.40 10.15 -14.23
N LEU A 8 27.52 10.56 -15.15
CA LEU A 8 26.23 11.16 -14.80
C LEU A 8 25.07 10.14 -14.73
N SER A 9 25.32 8.86 -15.03
CA SER A 9 24.30 7.80 -15.04
C SER A 9 24.13 7.04 -13.71
N LEU A 10 24.89 7.39 -12.66
CA LEU A 10 24.94 6.63 -11.40
C LEU A 10 24.13 7.24 -10.23
N LEU A 11 23.38 8.32 -10.45
CA LEU A 11 22.70 9.05 -9.36
C LEU A 11 21.17 8.97 -9.36
N GLN A 12 20.58 7.91 -9.89
CA GLN A 12 19.16 7.60 -9.63
C GLN A 12 19.04 6.58 -8.49
N LEU A 13 19.53 6.94 -7.30
CA LEU A 13 19.03 6.29 -6.09
C LEU A 13 17.63 6.85 -5.86
N ALA A 14 16.63 6.26 -6.51
CA ALA A 14 15.26 6.43 -6.06
C ALA A 14 15.19 5.89 -4.62
N SER A 15 15.05 6.78 -3.63
CA SER A 15 14.87 6.36 -2.25
C SER A 15 13.50 5.68 -2.15
N ALA A 16 13.50 4.35 -2.07
CA ALA A 16 12.27 3.58 -1.87
C ALA A 16 11.77 3.64 -0.40
N HIS A 17 12.53 4.28 0.49
CA HIS A 17 12.22 4.32 1.90
C HIS A 17 10.99 5.17 2.20
N PHE A 18 10.37 4.88 3.33
CA PHE A 18 9.25 5.63 3.87
C PHE A 18 9.44 5.86 5.37
N HIS A 19 8.63 6.72 5.97
CA HIS A 19 8.59 6.86 7.42
C HIS A 19 7.15 7.02 7.89
N VAL A 20 6.84 6.52 9.08
CA VAL A 20 5.53 6.71 9.69
C VAL A 20 5.59 7.98 10.55
N ASP A 21 4.73 8.93 10.19
CA ASP A 21 4.64 10.25 10.80
C ASP A 21 3.71 10.24 12.03
N TYR A 22 2.62 9.48 11.95
CA TYR A 22 1.67 9.29 13.05
C TYR A 22 0.99 7.92 13.01
N PRO A 23 0.90 7.19 14.13
CA PRO A 23 1.67 7.42 15.36
C PRO A 23 3.18 7.41 15.04
N TYR A 24 3.98 8.15 15.81
CA TYR A 24 5.37 8.38 15.44
C TYR A 24 6.16 7.06 15.45
N TRP A 25 6.95 6.82 14.41
CA TRP A 25 7.75 5.60 14.29
C TRP A 25 8.74 5.40 15.46
N ARG A 26 9.18 4.16 15.68
CA ARG A 26 10.16 3.81 16.72
C ARG A 26 11.46 4.60 16.60
N GLY A 27 11.84 5.01 15.39
CA GLY A 27 13.02 5.81 15.12
C GLY A 27 13.44 5.73 13.65
N ASP A 28 14.48 6.49 13.30
CA ASP A 28 15.07 6.47 11.96
C ASP A 28 15.62 5.08 11.64
N SER A 29 15.02 4.45 10.64
CA SER A 29 15.36 3.12 10.14
C SER A 29 15.77 3.15 8.67
N PHE A 30 16.02 4.31 8.05
CA PHE A 30 16.30 4.38 6.61
C PHE A 30 17.47 3.50 6.15
N LYS A 31 18.45 3.21 7.01
CA LYS A 31 19.58 2.32 6.65
C LYS A 31 19.33 0.84 6.90
N THR A 32 18.28 0.52 7.65
CA THR A 32 17.99 -0.82 8.17
C THR A 32 16.55 -1.22 7.89
N GLN A 33 15.81 -0.46 7.07
CA GLN A 33 14.37 -0.60 6.90
C GLN A 33 13.97 -1.96 6.30
N TYR A 34 14.90 -2.65 5.64
CA TYR A 34 14.74 -4.02 5.16
C TYR A 34 14.76 -5.10 6.26
N THR A 35 15.16 -4.74 7.49
CA THR A 35 15.27 -5.67 8.62
C THR A 35 13.90 -5.86 9.29
N ARG A 36 13.39 -7.08 9.29
CA ARG A 36 12.14 -7.42 10.00
C ARG A 36 12.31 -7.33 11.53
N PRO A 37 11.23 -7.04 12.28
CA PRO A 37 9.89 -6.64 11.81
C PRO A 37 9.69 -5.13 11.67
N CYS A 38 10.61 -4.30 12.18
CA CYS A 38 10.40 -2.85 12.36
C CYS A 38 11.59 -2.02 11.86
N GLY A 39 12.26 -2.46 10.80
CA GLY A 39 13.53 -1.87 10.36
C GLY A 39 14.68 -2.15 11.33
N GLY A 40 14.56 -3.19 12.15
CA GLY A 40 15.53 -3.53 13.21
C GLY A 40 15.54 -2.57 14.41
N VAL A 41 14.55 -1.68 14.53
CA VAL A 41 14.45 -0.75 15.67
C VAL A 41 13.68 -1.39 16.81
N ASN A 42 14.32 -1.44 17.99
CA ASN A 42 13.73 -1.98 19.21
C ASN A 42 12.48 -1.20 19.64
N VAL A 43 11.59 -1.87 20.37
CA VAL A 43 10.41 -1.25 20.97
C VAL A 43 10.78 -0.03 21.83
N THR A 44 9.91 0.97 21.84
CA THR A 44 10.06 2.18 22.65
C THR A 44 9.17 2.15 23.89
N THR A 45 9.54 2.97 24.87
CA THR A 45 8.73 3.22 26.07
C THR A 45 7.86 4.47 25.94
N ASN A 46 8.24 5.41 25.06
CA ASN A 46 7.49 6.64 24.79
C ASN A 46 6.44 6.39 23.69
N ARG A 47 5.32 5.81 24.09
CA ARG A 47 4.25 5.34 23.19
C ARG A 47 3.27 6.45 22.86
N THR A 48 2.76 6.46 21.63
CA THR A 48 1.69 7.38 21.22
C THR A 48 0.35 6.87 21.74
N GLU A 49 -0.44 7.71 22.40
CA GLU A 49 -1.82 7.33 22.73
C GLU A 49 -2.66 7.22 21.45
N TRP A 50 -3.37 6.10 21.28
CA TRP A 50 -4.16 5.82 20.09
C TRP A 50 -5.58 5.34 20.47
N PRO A 51 -6.65 5.79 19.79
CA PRO A 51 -8.02 5.54 20.24
C PRO A 51 -8.39 4.05 20.25
N VAL A 52 -9.07 3.59 21.32
CA VAL A 52 -9.57 2.20 21.45
C VAL A 52 -10.48 1.76 20.30
N ASN A 53 -11.19 2.71 19.67
CA ASN A 53 -12.14 2.47 18.59
C ASN A 53 -11.56 2.79 17.20
N GLY A 54 -10.24 2.88 17.09
CA GLY A 54 -9.56 3.18 15.83
C GLY A 54 -9.08 4.63 15.72
N GLY A 55 -7.86 4.79 15.24
CA GLY A 55 -7.17 6.08 15.12
C GLY A 55 -6.63 6.37 13.73
N SER A 56 -5.97 7.52 13.63
CA SER A 56 -5.33 7.94 12.37
C SER A 56 -4.01 7.20 12.13
N LEU A 57 -3.64 7.10 10.85
CA LEU A 57 -2.31 6.68 10.40
C LEU A 57 -1.86 7.65 9.32
N LEU A 58 -0.65 8.17 9.47
CA LEU A 58 0.02 9.07 8.54
C LEU A 58 1.42 8.53 8.27
N PHE A 59 1.78 8.37 7.01
CA PHE A 59 3.13 8.01 6.62
C PHE A 59 3.51 8.67 5.29
N SER A 60 4.80 8.87 5.11
CA SER A 60 5.36 9.55 3.94
C SER A 60 6.15 8.55 3.10
N ALA A 61 5.61 8.20 1.94
CA ALA A 61 6.19 7.25 1.02
C ALA A 61 7.17 7.91 0.04
N GLY A 62 8.39 7.39 -0.06
CA GLY A 62 9.40 7.88 -1.00
C GLY A 62 9.28 7.29 -2.41
N HIS A 63 8.77 6.06 -2.54
CA HIS A 63 8.65 5.36 -3.82
C HIS A 63 7.33 5.73 -4.54
N PRO A 64 7.30 5.84 -5.89
CA PRO A 64 6.09 6.11 -6.66
C PRO A 64 5.08 4.95 -6.67
N TRP A 65 5.42 3.80 -6.08
CA TRP A 65 4.56 2.63 -6.06
C TRP A 65 4.96 1.68 -4.92
N ALA A 66 3.99 1.10 -4.21
CA ALA A 66 4.24 -0.01 -3.29
C ALA A 66 2.97 -0.83 -3.03
N ILE A 67 3.10 -2.14 -2.84
CA ILE A 67 2.06 -2.89 -2.11
C ILE A 67 2.26 -2.63 -0.63
N THR A 68 1.24 -2.08 0.03
CA THR A 68 1.29 -1.68 1.42
C THR A 68 0.42 -2.58 2.29
N TYR A 69 0.98 -3.02 3.40
CA TYR A 69 0.28 -3.72 4.48
C TYR A 69 0.33 -2.87 5.74
N VAL A 70 -0.77 -2.85 6.48
CA VAL A 70 -0.86 -2.19 7.78
C VAL A 70 -1.42 -3.20 8.78
N ASN A 71 -0.59 -3.59 9.74
CA ASN A 71 -0.90 -4.61 10.72
C ASN A 71 -0.77 -4.04 12.13
N LEU A 72 -1.44 -4.68 13.07
CA LEU A 72 -1.36 -4.44 14.50
C LEU A 72 -0.79 -5.69 15.16
N GLY A 73 0.10 -5.49 16.12
CA GLY A 73 0.55 -6.52 17.04
C GLY A 73 0.33 -6.07 18.47
N ILE A 74 -0.30 -6.93 19.29
CA ILE A 74 -0.60 -6.64 20.70
C ILE A 74 0.58 -7.07 21.56
N GLY A 75 1.01 -6.21 22.47
CA GLY A 75 2.12 -6.45 23.38
C GLY A 75 3.02 -5.22 23.52
N ASN A 76 4.10 -5.39 24.29
CA ASN A 76 4.93 -4.27 24.72
C ASN A 76 6.44 -4.50 24.59
N ASP A 77 6.86 -5.60 23.96
CA ASP A 77 8.26 -5.97 23.77
C ASP A 77 8.58 -6.34 22.31
N ASP A 78 9.81 -6.77 22.03
CA ASP A 78 10.25 -7.16 20.69
C ASP A 78 9.76 -8.55 20.25
N SER A 79 8.99 -9.26 21.07
CA SER A 79 8.36 -10.54 20.72
C SER A 79 6.97 -10.39 20.08
N VAL A 80 6.47 -9.16 19.95
CA VAL A 80 5.17 -8.83 19.34
C VAL A 80 5.04 -9.45 17.96
N ILE A 81 3.92 -10.16 17.75
CA ILE A 81 3.51 -10.73 16.46
C ILE A 81 2.48 -9.78 15.84
N PHE A 82 2.67 -9.44 14.56
CA PHE A 82 1.80 -8.53 13.81
C PHE A 82 0.79 -9.33 12.97
N ASP A 83 -0.23 -9.89 13.62
CA ASP A 83 -1.20 -10.81 13.05
C ASP A 83 -2.60 -10.22 12.85
N VAL A 84 -2.85 -8.98 13.31
CA VAL A 84 -4.14 -8.29 13.16
C VAL A 84 -4.06 -7.30 11.99
N PRO A 85 -4.59 -7.61 10.79
CA PRO A 85 -4.60 -6.65 9.69
C PRO A 85 -5.56 -5.49 9.99
N LEU A 86 -5.07 -4.26 9.94
CA LEU A 86 -5.86 -3.07 10.19
C LEU A 86 -6.56 -2.53 8.95
N ILE A 87 -5.93 -2.68 7.78
CA ILE A 87 -6.49 -2.33 6.48
C ILE A 87 -6.20 -3.50 5.52
N PRO A 88 -7.14 -3.89 4.65
CA PRO A 88 -6.81 -4.80 3.56
C PRO A 88 -5.61 -4.31 2.77
N ALA A 89 -4.71 -5.21 2.39
CA ALA A 89 -3.54 -4.86 1.60
C ALA A 89 -3.95 -4.04 0.37
N PHE A 90 -3.19 -2.99 0.06
CA PHE A 90 -3.50 -2.07 -1.02
C PHE A 90 -2.28 -1.75 -1.85
N ASN A 91 -2.53 -1.51 -3.13
CA ASN A 91 -1.56 -0.93 -4.03
C ASN A 91 -1.58 0.59 -3.84
N GLN A 92 -0.49 1.16 -3.32
CA GLN A 92 -0.23 2.58 -3.27
C GLN A 92 0.43 3.04 -4.57
N THR A 93 -0.05 4.14 -5.14
CA THR A 93 0.53 4.82 -6.30
C THR A 93 0.90 6.25 -5.93
N GLY A 94 1.99 6.75 -6.49
CA GLY A 94 2.58 8.05 -6.16
C GLY A 94 3.46 8.00 -4.92
N ASN A 95 4.21 9.10 -4.73
CA ASN A 95 5.03 9.37 -3.57
C ASN A 95 4.51 10.60 -2.81
N GLY A 96 4.80 10.69 -1.52
CA GLY A 96 4.29 11.74 -0.64
C GLY A 96 3.51 11.16 0.53
N THR A 97 2.68 12.00 1.13
CA THR A 97 1.94 11.70 2.35
C THR A 97 0.69 10.88 2.05
N VAL A 98 0.57 9.75 2.74
CA VAL A 98 -0.62 8.91 2.81
C VAL A 98 -1.21 9.07 4.20
N CYS A 99 -2.48 9.46 4.28
CA CYS A 99 -3.22 9.55 5.52
C CYS A 99 -4.54 8.78 5.48
N PHE A 100 -4.73 7.95 6.51
CA PHE A 100 -6.02 7.39 6.89
C PHE A 100 -6.51 8.14 8.12
N SER A 101 -7.59 8.90 7.98
CA SER A 101 -8.15 9.71 9.09
C SER A 101 -8.62 8.84 10.24
N LYS A 102 -9.22 7.68 9.95
CA LYS A 102 -9.58 6.69 10.94
C LYS A 102 -9.48 5.28 10.38
N ILE A 103 -8.63 4.47 10.98
CA ILE A 103 -8.53 3.03 10.75
C ILE A 103 -9.29 2.34 11.88
N GLN A 104 -10.29 1.52 11.55
CA GLN A 104 -10.99 0.74 12.58
C GLN A 104 -10.11 -0.43 13.03
N VAL A 105 -10.14 -0.71 14.32
CA VAL A 105 -9.66 -2.00 14.84
C VAL A 105 -10.69 -3.07 14.47
N PRO A 106 -10.29 -4.24 13.93
CA PRO A 106 -11.21 -5.33 13.67
C PRO A 106 -12.03 -5.75 14.90
N GLU A 107 -13.28 -6.14 14.68
CA GLU A 107 -14.11 -6.69 15.74
C GLU A 107 -13.50 -7.97 16.31
N GLY A 108 -13.64 -8.16 17.62
CA GLY A 108 -13.08 -9.33 18.33
C GLY A 108 -11.61 -9.18 18.73
N THR A 109 -10.91 -8.12 18.30
CA THR A 109 -9.60 -7.79 18.87
C THR A 109 -9.77 -7.33 20.32
N GLN A 110 -9.24 -8.11 21.27
CA GLN A 110 -9.37 -7.84 22.71
C GLN A 110 -8.47 -6.67 23.13
N ILE A 111 -9.02 -5.46 23.09
CA ILE A 111 -8.34 -4.22 23.46
C ILE A 111 -9.12 -3.48 24.55
N SER A 112 -8.39 -2.95 25.53
CA SER A 112 -8.89 -2.03 26.53
C SER A 112 -7.97 -0.80 26.62
N PRO A 113 -8.42 0.31 27.21
CA PRO A 113 -7.50 1.38 27.59
C PRO A 113 -6.30 0.84 28.37
N GLY A 114 -5.10 1.32 28.06
CA GLY A 114 -3.83 0.85 28.62
C GLY A 114 -3.22 -0.37 27.91
N THR A 115 -3.93 -1.03 26.98
CA THR A 115 -3.33 -2.09 26.17
C THR A 115 -2.21 -1.51 25.32
N ASN A 116 -1.01 -2.09 25.45
CA ASN A 116 0.12 -1.74 24.59
C ASN A 116 0.06 -2.55 23.30
N ALA A 117 0.40 -1.89 22.20
CA ALA A 117 0.49 -2.51 20.89
C ALA A 117 1.52 -1.78 20.02
N SER A 118 1.77 -2.32 18.83
CA SER A 118 2.58 -1.71 17.80
C SER A 118 1.83 -1.79 16.47
N ILE A 119 1.80 -0.69 15.73
CA ILE A 119 1.34 -0.66 14.34
C ILE A 119 2.55 -0.88 13.44
N GLN A 120 2.47 -1.84 12.53
CA GLN A 120 3.47 -2.08 11.50
C GLN A 120 2.94 -1.66 10.14
N VAL A 121 3.73 -0.89 9.43
CA VAL A 121 3.55 -0.61 8.01
C VAL A 121 4.64 -1.33 7.25
N ILE A 122 4.24 -2.07 6.20
CA ILE A 122 5.16 -2.76 5.30
C ILE A 122 4.92 -2.23 3.89
N GLN A 123 5.98 -1.84 3.19
CA GLN A 123 5.93 -1.51 1.77
C GLN A 123 6.76 -2.51 0.97
N LEU A 124 6.13 -3.17 0.00
CA LEU A 124 6.79 -4.07 -0.95
C LEU A 124 7.04 -3.32 -2.25
N SER A 125 8.28 -3.42 -2.75
CA SER A 125 8.66 -2.90 -4.05
C SER A 125 8.21 -3.83 -5.18
N GLU A 126 8.26 -3.30 -6.41
CA GLU A 126 7.93 -4.05 -7.64
C GLU A 126 8.81 -5.31 -7.82
N LEU A 127 10.01 -5.29 -7.24
CA LEU A 127 10.98 -6.40 -7.28
C LEU A 127 10.84 -7.36 -6.09
N GLY A 128 9.81 -7.20 -5.25
CA GLY A 128 9.54 -8.08 -4.12
C GLY A 128 10.40 -7.84 -2.88
N SER A 129 11.18 -6.76 -2.84
CA SER A 129 11.87 -6.33 -1.60
C SER A 129 10.87 -5.67 -0.66
N ALA A 130 11.04 -5.86 0.65
CA ALA A 130 10.12 -5.32 1.65
C ALA A 130 10.86 -4.38 2.60
N LEU A 131 10.23 -3.24 2.89
CA LEU A 131 10.66 -2.26 3.88
C LEU A 131 9.63 -2.22 5.00
N TYR A 132 10.11 -2.12 6.23
CA TYR A 132 9.33 -2.26 7.45
C TYR A 132 9.48 -1.03 8.33
N ASN A 133 8.37 -0.59 8.90
CA ASN A 133 8.40 0.43 9.93
C ASN A 133 7.32 0.18 10.97
N CYS A 134 7.61 0.55 12.22
CA CYS A 134 6.66 0.35 13.31
C CYS A 134 6.53 1.61 14.14
N ALA A 135 5.35 1.78 14.73
CA ALA A 135 5.04 2.83 15.69
C ALA A 135 4.39 2.18 16.92
N ASP A 136 4.92 2.48 18.10
CA ASP A 136 4.44 1.89 19.34
C ASP A 136 3.34 2.78 19.94
N ILE A 137 2.24 2.14 20.29
CA ILE A 137 1.04 2.79 20.80
C ILE A 137 0.61 2.23 22.15
N THR A 138 -0.17 3.03 22.86
CA THR A 138 -0.98 2.61 24.00
C THR A 138 -2.42 3.00 23.71
N PHE A 139 -3.34 2.05 23.78
CA PHE A 139 -4.74 2.30 23.56
C PHE A 139 -5.31 3.21 24.67
N SER A 140 -6.08 4.23 24.30
CA SER A 140 -6.61 5.24 25.21
C SER A 140 -8.02 5.66 24.81
N ASP A 141 -8.90 5.89 25.79
CA ASP A 141 -10.22 6.50 25.56
C ASP A 141 -10.13 8.02 25.33
N ASN A 142 -9.02 8.63 25.73
CA ASN A 142 -8.79 10.07 25.64
C ASN A 142 -8.05 10.47 24.36
N ALA A 143 -7.53 9.49 23.60
CA ALA A 143 -6.86 9.76 22.35
C ALA A 143 -7.87 10.22 21.28
N GLY A 144 -7.50 11.28 20.57
CA GLY A 144 -8.26 11.82 19.43
C GLY A 144 -7.69 11.37 18.09
N LEU A 145 -8.47 11.63 17.03
CA LEU A 145 -7.97 11.54 15.66
C LEU A 145 -7.12 12.76 15.33
N LEU A 146 -6.23 12.62 14.35
CA LEU A 146 -5.61 13.78 13.71
C LEU A 146 -6.69 14.70 13.13
N SER A 147 -6.52 16.00 13.33
CA SER A 147 -7.38 17.00 12.71
C SER A 147 -7.22 16.98 11.18
N SER A 148 -8.22 17.49 10.47
CA SER A 148 -8.24 17.48 9.00
C SER A 148 -7.08 18.24 8.37
N ASP A 149 -6.50 19.24 9.03
CA ASP A 149 -5.30 19.94 8.55
C ASP A 149 -4.00 19.13 8.72
N LYS A 150 -4.01 18.12 9.61
CA LYS A 150 -2.86 17.24 9.88
C LYS A 150 -2.92 15.93 9.11
N CYS A 151 -4.12 15.44 8.81
CA CYS A 151 -4.33 14.24 8.03
C CYS A 151 -4.72 14.58 6.60
N GLN A 152 -3.73 14.80 5.75
CA GLN A 152 -3.93 15.15 4.34
C GLN A 152 -3.08 14.27 3.43
N ASN A 153 -3.69 13.80 2.35
CA ASN A 153 -2.98 13.07 1.31
C ASN A 153 -2.30 14.05 0.36
N SER A 154 -1.10 13.70 -0.12
CA SER A 154 -0.49 14.43 -1.24
C SER A 154 -1.33 14.25 -2.51
N THR A 155 -1.32 15.25 -3.39
CA THR A 155 -2.20 15.28 -4.59
C THR A 155 -1.91 14.18 -5.61
N ASN A 156 -0.69 13.65 -5.60
CA ASN A 156 -0.22 12.60 -6.48
C ASN A 156 -0.31 11.19 -5.85
N ILE A 157 -0.80 11.07 -4.61
CA ILE A 157 -1.00 9.80 -3.92
C ILE A 157 -2.37 9.20 -4.27
N GLY A 158 -2.39 7.89 -4.51
CA GLY A 158 -3.60 7.09 -4.63
C GLY A 158 -3.41 5.70 -4.02
N TRP A 159 -4.50 5.02 -3.71
CA TRP A 159 -4.45 3.63 -3.26
C TRP A 159 -5.66 2.83 -3.75
N ARG A 160 -5.47 1.54 -3.99
CA ARG A 160 -6.53 0.60 -4.35
C ARG A 160 -6.35 -0.73 -3.62
N PRO A 161 -7.42 -1.29 -3.02
CA PRO A 161 -7.34 -2.64 -2.44
C PRO A 161 -6.85 -3.65 -3.48
N LEU A 162 -6.01 -4.59 -3.07
CA LEU A 162 -5.59 -5.68 -3.94
C LEU A 162 -6.80 -6.55 -4.32
N GLY A 163 -6.91 -6.91 -5.60
CA GLY A 163 -8.04 -7.68 -6.12
C GLY A 163 -9.32 -6.87 -6.38
N ALA A 164 -9.32 -5.56 -6.17
CA ALA A 164 -10.44 -4.71 -6.59
C ALA A 164 -10.57 -4.71 -8.12
N SER A 165 -11.78 -5.00 -8.62
CA SER A 165 -12.08 -4.88 -10.05
C SER A 165 -12.02 -3.41 -10.46
N PRO A 166 -11.50 -3.06 -11.66
CA PRO A 166 -11.59 -1.68 -12.14
C PRO A 166 -13.06 -1.25 -12.16
N SER A 167 -13.35 -0.12 -11.53
CA SER A 167 -14.68 0.48 -11.55
C SER A 167 -15.09 0.74 -13.00
N THR A 168 -16.00 -0.06 -13.54
CA THR A 168 -16.70 0.26 -14.77
C THR A 168 -17.62 1.41 -14.45
N THR A 169 -17.19 2.63 -14.74
CA THR A 169 -18.11 3.78 -14.85
C THR A 169 -18.97 3.54 -16.09
N GLY A 170 -19.97 2.67 -15.96
CA GLY A 170 -20.99 2.47 -16.96
C GLY A 170 -21.81 3.75 -17.02
N THR A 171 -21.64 4.53 -18.08
CA THR A 171 -22.62 5.53 -18.48
C THR A 171 -23.96 4.81 -18.60
N ALA A 172 -24.84 5.01 -17.63
CA ALA A 172 -26.21 4.53 -17.68
C ALA A 172 -26.91 5.21 -18.86
N SER A 173 -26.84 4.58 -20.03
CA SER A 173 -27.66 4.96 -21.18
C SER A 173 -29.02 4.35 -20.94
N THR A 174 -29.99 5.21 -20.63
CA THR A 174 -31.41 4.86 -20.56
C THR A 174 -31.85 4.30 -21.91
N ALA A 175 -31.95 2.97 -22.01
CA ALA A 175 -32.57 2.31 -23.15
C ALA A 175 -34.03 2.00 -22.77
N THR A 176 -34.93 2.79 -23.34
CA THR A 176 -36.38 2.59 -23.34
C THR A 176 -36.76 1.22 -23.88
N ASN A 177 -37.66 0.54 -23.17
CA ASN A 177 -38.27 -0.72 -23.57
C ASN A 177 -39.05 -0.59 -24.88
N SER A 178 -38.71 -1.41 -25.87
CA SER A 178 -39.64 -1.83 -26.91
C SER A 178 -39.31 -3.24 -27.36
N ASN A 179 -40.26 -4.14 -27.13
CA ASN A 179 -40.25 -5.55 -27.50
C ASN A 179 -40.12 -5.74 -29.02
N ALA A 180 -39.21 -6.60 -29.48
CA ALA A 180 -39.44 -7.54 -30.60
C ALA A 180 -38.24 -8.49 -30.82
N ALA A 181 -38.54 -9.79 -30.68
CA ALA A 181 -38.02 -10.98 -31.36
C ALA A 181 -36.54 -11.10 -31.85
N SER A 182 -35.93 -12.19 -31.36
CA SER A 182 -34.95 -13.11 -31.98
C SER A 182 -34.16 -12.69 -33.23
N GLY A 183 -32.83 -12.72 -33.10
CA GLY A 183 -31.90 -12.88 -34.21
C GLY A 183 -30.45 -12.96 -33.74
N LEU A 184 -29.85 -14.15 -33.79
CA LEU A 184 -28.41 -14.35 -33.60
C LEU A 184 -27.68 -13.74 -34.80
N ILE A 185 -26.86 -12.71 -34.60
CA ILE A 185 -26.00 -12.15 -35.64
C ILE A 185 -24.54 -12.24 -35.17
N VAL A 186 -23.78 -13.14 -35.80
CA VAL A 186 -22.33 -13.23 -35.71
C VAL A 186 -21.74 -12.10 -36.56
N GLY A 187 -21.25 -11.04 -35.91
CA GLY A 187 -20.64 -9.88 -36.56
C GLY A 187 -19.15 -10.06 -36.80
N LEU A 188 -18.78 -10.55 -37.99
CA LEU A 188 -17.42 -10.55 -38.51
C LEU A 188 -17.07 -9.13 -39.00
N SER A 189 -16.26 -8.39 -38.23
CA SER A 189 -15.81 -7.04 -38.59
C SER A 189 -14.54 -7.09 -39.45
N THR A 190 -14.70 -7.00 -40.77
CA THR A 190 -13.62 -6.67 -41.71
C THR A 190 -13.33 -5.16 -41.67
N SER A 191 -12.33 -4.74 -40.89
CA SER A 191 -11.75 -3.40 -41.01
C SER A 191 -10.46 -3.47 -41.81
N LYS A 192 -10.50 -2.91 -43.03
CA LYS A 192 -9.31 -2.59 -43.82
C LYS A 192 -8.40 -1.67 -42.99
N GLY A 193 -7.24 -2.18 -42.61
CA GLY A 193 -6.18 -1.43 -41.96
C GLY A 193 -4.91 -2.26 -41.99
N ILE A 194 -3.93 -1.82 -42.79
CA ILE A 194 -2.60 -2.41 -42.87
C ILE A 194 -1.96 -2.25 -41.48
N GLY A 195 -1.80 -3.38 -40.78
CA GLY A 195 -1.12 -3.47 -39.49
C GLY A 195 -0.50 -4.84 -39.37
N VAL A 196 0.82 -4.87 -39.50
CA VAL A 196 1.67 -6.07 -39.48
C VAL A 196 1.44 -6.84 -38.17
N PHE A 197 0.81 -8.01 -38.25
CA PHE A 197 0.77 -8.98 -37.16
C PHE A 197 2.12 -9.70 -37.10
N VAL A 198 2.96 -9.30 -36.16
CA VAL A 198 4.15 -10.08 -35.76
C VAL A 198 3.65 -11.28 -34.95
N ALA A 199 3.52 -12.43 -35.62
CA ALA A 199 3.33 -13.71 -34.95
C ALA A 199 4.66 -14.13 -34.31
N LEU A 200 4.76 -14.00 -32.98
CA LEU A 200 5.82 -14.67 -32.22
C LEU A 200 5.52 -16.16 -32.17
N LEU A 201 6.30 -16.92 -32.94
CA LEU A 201 6.38 -18.37 -32.89
C LEU A 201 7.03 -18.78 -31.55
N PHE A 202 6.23 -19.31 -30.63
CA PHE A 202 6.74 -20.11 -29.51
C PHE A 202 7.15 -21.48 -30.04
N ASN A 203 8.47 -21.72 -30.11
CA ASN A 203 9.01 -23.06 -30.23
C ASN A 203 8.89 -23.75 -28.86
N LEU A 204 7.96 -24.70 -28.78
CA LEU A 204 7.92 -25.70 -27.72
C LEU A 204 8.85 -26.85 -28.16
N ALA A 205 10.10 -26.82 -27.70
CA ALA A 205 10.97 -28.00 -27.77
C ALA A 205 11.09 -28.56 -26.35
N GLY A 206 10.30 -29.61 -26.09
CA GLY A 206 10.57 -30.52 -25.00
C GLY A 206 11.81 -31.34 -25.30
N GLY A 207 12.62 -31.58 -24.27
CA GLY A 207 13.71 -32.52 -24.28
C GLY A 207 13.93 -33.04 -22.87
N LEU A 208 13.57 -34.31 -22.66
CA LEU A 208 13.95 -35.12 -21.52
C LEU A 208 15.47 -35.03 -21.28
N PHE A 209 15.90 -34.75 -20.06
CA PHE A 209 16.63 -35.62 -19.13
C PHE A 209 16.79 -34.88 -17.79
#